data_AF-A0A7H8S9F8-F1
#
_entry.id   AF-A0A7H8S9F8-F1
#
_cell.length_a   1.000
_cell.length_b   1.000
_cell.length_c   1.000
_cell.angle_alpha   90.00
_cell.angle_beta   90.00
_cell.angle_gamma   90.00
#
_symmetry.space_group_name_H-M   'P 1'
#
loop_
_entity.id
_entity.type
_entity.pdbx_description
1 polymer ?
#
loop_
_entity_poly.entity_id
_entity_poly.type
_entity_poly.pdbx_seq_one_letter_code
_entity_poly.pdbx_strand_id
1 'polypeptide(L)'
;MPTSEFTEDFQTISKVSHPDSYIELKRKWMVSIQAMAFRAHSLELISYQQYRYFNIKLNRLKYKQIEPLDRELKVPRPGKLRSILQLLFEKEYLPLDELMNAMEVDIGFLTNLTGIEEDFFKHYQLQQARTFSIKDLDFKVI
;
A
#
# COMPACT_ATOMS: atom_id res chain seq x y z
N MET A 1 -5.44 -7.01 -5.20
CA MET A 1 -5.26 -8.07 -6.24
C MET A 1 -6.63 -8.59 -6.63
N PRO A 2 -7.13 -8.33 -7.86
CA PRO A 2 -8.45 -8.79 -8.32
C PRO A 2 -8.59 -10.31 -8.30
N THR A 3 -9.75 -10.83 -7.89
CA THR A 3 -9.95 -12.28 -7.70
C THR A 3 -9.85 -13.09 -8.99
N SER A 4 -10.49 -12.64 -10.08
CA SER A 4 -10.51 -13.38 -11.35
C SER A 4 -9.10 -13.54 -11.93
N GLU A 5 -8.42 -12.43 -12.16
CA GLU A 5 -7.10 -12.41 -12.79
C GLU A 5 -6.05 -13.17 -11.95
N PHE A 6 -6.08 -13.00 -10.62
CA PHE A 6 -5.21 -13.76 -9.74
C PHE A 6 -5.44 -15.26 -9.84
N THR A 7 -6.69 -15.70 -9.95
CA THR A 7 -7.04 -17.12 -10.01
C THR A 7 -6.52 -17.75 -11.31
N GLU A 8 -6.64 -17.03 -12.43
CA GLU A 8 -6.09 -17.45 -13.73
C GLU A 8 -4.56 -17.58 -13.67
N ASP A 9 -3.87 -16.57 -13.16
CA ASP A 9 -2.41 -16.63 -13.01
C ASP A 9 -1.99 -17.75 -12.05
N PHE A 10 -2.74 -17.98 -10.98
CA PHE A 10 -2.44 -19.00 -9.98
C PHE A 10 -2.44 -20.42 -10.55
N GLN A 11 -3.27 -20.69 -11.57
CA GLN A 11 -3.30 -21.99 -12.24
C GLN A 11 -1.99 -22.34 -12.95
N THR A 12 -1.13 -21.36 -13.23
CA THR A 12 0.20 -21.58 -13.81
C THR A 12 1.21 -22.16 -12.81
N ILE A 13 0.89 -22.16 -11.52
CA ILE A 13 1.78 -22.68 -10.47
C ILE A 13 1.80 -24.20 -10.48
N SER A 14 2.99 -24.76 -10.75
CA SER A 14 3.21 -26.21 -10.78
C SER A 14 3.18 -26.88 -9.39
N LYS A 15 3.69 -26.20 -8.35
CA LYS A 15 3.76 -26.74 -6.97
C LYS A 15 3.27 -25.71 -5.95
N VAL A 16 1.97 -25.72 -5.70
CA VAL A 16 1.29 -24.75 -4.80
C VAL A 16 1.83 -24.73 -3.37
N SER A 17 2.42 -25.82 -2.88
CA SER A 17 3.04 -25.87 -1.54
C SER A 17 4.53 -25.49 -1.51
N HIS A 18 5.08 -24.98 -2.62
CA HIS A 18 6.49 -24.61 -2.72
C HIS A 18 6.63 -23.10 -2.99
N PRO A 19 7.24 -22.32 -2.06
CA PRO A 19 7.37 -20.88 -2.22
C PRO A 19 8.05 -20.42 -3.51
N ASP A 20 9.07 -21.14 -4.00
CA ASP A 20 9.77 -20.78 -5.23
C ASP A 20 8.88 -20.83 -6.48
N SER A 21 7.78 -21.59 -6.44
CA SER A 21 6.82 -21.64 -7.54
C SER A 21 5.99 -20.35 -7.70
N TYR A 22 6.12 -19.40 -6.78
CA TYR A 22 5.42 -18.12 -6.79
C TYR A 22 6.29 -16.97 -7.33
N ILE A 23 7.56 -17.20 -7.66
CA ILE A 23 8.52 -16.15 -8.06
C ILE A 23 8.02 -15.36 -9.29
N GLU A 24 7.49 -16.05 -10.30
CA GLU A 24 6.96 -15.40 -11.50
C GLU A 24 5.70 -14.59 -11.20
N LEU A 25 4.80 -15.09 -10.34
CA LEU A 25 3.65 -14.33 -9.89
C LEU A 25 4.08 -13.09 -9.09
N LYS A 26 5.10 -13.19 -8.24
CA LYS A 26 5.65 -12.05 -7.50
C LYS A 26 6.14 -10.97 -8.46
N ARG A 27 6.79 -11.36 -9.56
CA ARG A 27 7.26 -10.42 -10.59
C ARG A 27 6.10 -9.67 -11.25
N LYS A 28 4.99 -10.36 -11.58
CA LYS A 28 3.79 -9.72 -12.16
C LYS A 28 3.05 -8.84 -11.15
N TRP A 29 2.75 -9.40 -9.98
CA TRP A 29 1.87 -8.78 -9.00
C TRP A 29 2.56 -7.79 -8.07
N MET A 30 3.89 -7.84 -7.96
CA MET A 30 4.70 -7.01 -7.05
C MET A 30 4.24 -7.13 -5.58
N VAL A 31 3.79 -8.32 -5.19
CA VAL A 31 3.29 -8.67 -3.85
C VAL A 31 4.15 -9.77 -3.25
N SER A 32 4.20 -9.87 -1.92
CA SER A 32 4.96 -10.94 -1.26
C SER A 32 4.44 -12.33 -1.59
N ILE A 33 5.35 -13.31 -1.69
CA ILE A 33 5.04 -14.72 -1.87
C ILE A 33 4.12 -15.22 -0.75
N GLN A 34 4.39 -14.78 0.48
CA GLN A 34 3.51 -15.10 1.61
C GLN A 34 2.09 -14.53 1.45
N ALA A 35 1.94 -13.27 1.02
CA ALA A 35 0.62 -12.67 0.82
C ALA A 35 -0.16 -13.33 -0.32
N MET A 36 0.52 -13.72 -1.41
CA MET A 36 -0.12 -14.47 -2.49
C MET A 36 -0.58 -15.87 -2.04
N ALA A 37 0.20 -16.57 -1.23
CA ALA A 37 -0.22 -17.86 -0.67
C ALA A 37 -1.38 -17.72 0.32
N PHE A 38 -1.36 -16.67 1.16
CA PHE A 38 -2.50 -16.34 2.03
C PHE A 38 -3.75 -16.05 1.20
N ARG A 39 -3.62 -15.28 0.12
CA ARG A 39 -4.73 -14.99 -0.80
C ARG A 39 -5.27 -16.27 -1.45
N ALA A 40 -4.40 -17.15 -1.93
CA ALA A 40 -4.80 -18.44 -2.52
C ALA A 40 -5.56 -19.31 -1.50
N HIS A 41 -5.12 -19.35 -0.24
CA HIS A 41 -5.84 -20.04 0.82
C HIS A 41 -7.20 -19.40 1.11
N SER A 42 -7.28 -18.07 1.16
CA SER A 42 -8.55 -17.34 1.40
C SER A 42 -9.57 -17.54 0.27
N LEU A 43 -9.12 -17.87 -0.94
CA LEU A 43 -9.94 -18.17 -2.10
C LEU A 43 -10.15 -19.69 -2.28
N GLU A 44 -9.75 -20.50 -1.31
CA GLU A 44 -9.86 -21.96 -1.34
C GLU A 44 -9.15 -22.64 -2.53
N LEU A 45 -8.20 -21.94 -3.18
CA LEU A 45 -7.39 -22.47 -4.28
C LEU A 45 -6.35 -23.50 -3.79
N ILE A 46 -6.02 -23.46 -2.50
CA ILE A 46 -5.17 -24.42 -1.82
C ILE A 46 -5.80 -24.84 -0.51
N SER A 47 -5.61 -26.10 -0.14
CA SER A 47 -6.10 -26.63 1.13
C SER A 47 -5.29 -26.10 2.32
N TYR A 48 -5.88 -26.18 3.52
CA TYR A 48 -5.18 -25.87 4.77
C TYR A 48 -3.86 -26.66 4.91
N GLN A 49 -3.86 -27.94 4.52
CA GLN A 49 -2.66 -28.77 4.61
C GLN A 49 -1.57 -28.29 3.64
N GLN A 50 -1.93 -27.93 2.41
CA GLN A 50 -1.01 -27.37 1.42
C GLN A 50 -0.43 -26.03 1.89
N TYR A 51 -1.27 -25.16 2.46
CA TYR A 51 -0.85 -23.87 3.03
C TYR A 51 0.06 -24.07 4.25
N ARG A 52 -0.21 -25.05 5.11
CA ARG A 52 0.66 -25.41 6.23
C ARG A 52 2.04 -25.86 5.73
N TYR A 53 2.10 -26.76 4.73
CA TYR A 53 3.37 -27.20 4.14
C TYR A 53 4.13 -26.06 3.47
N PHE A 54 3.42 -25.17 2.78
CA PHE A 54 3.99 -23.95 2.22
C PHE A 54 4.69 -23.13 3.30
N ASN A 55 4.02 -22.84 4.42
CA ASN A 55 4.58 -22.05 5.51
C ASN A 55 5.81 -22.72 6.16
N ILE A 56 5.81 -24.05 6.29
CA ILE A 56 6.99 -24.79 6.77
C ILE A 56 8.18 -24.59 5.83
N LYS A 57 7.97 -24.71 4.51
CA LYS A 57 9.03 -24.48 3.52
C LYS A 57 9.48 -23.01 3.49
N LEU A 58 8.56 -22.06 3.56
CA LEU A 58 8.83 -20.63 3.61
C LEU A 58 9.81 -20.29 4.75
N ASN A 59 9.57 -20.86 5.94
CA ASN A 59 10.48 -20.71 7.08
C ASN A 59 11.85 -21.34 6.82
N ARG A 60 11.90 -22.54 6.25
CA ARG A 60 13.17 -23.23 5.93
C ARG A 60 14.01 -22.45 4.92
N LEU A 61 13.37 -21.81 3.95
CA LEU A 61 14.01 -20.95 2.94
C LEU A 61 14.37 -19.55 3.48
N LYS A 62 14.00 -19.23 4.73
CA LYS A 62 14.22 -17.92 5.39
C LYS A 62 13.53 -16.73 4.69
N TYR A 63 12.50 -17.00 3.89
CA TYR A 63 11.75 -15.99 3.12
C TYR A 63 10.90 -15.05 3.98
N LYS A 64 10.82 -15.26 5.30
CA LYS A 64 10.21 -14.30 6.23
C LYS A 64 10.98 -12.99 6.36
N GLN A 65 12.29 -13.00 6.07
CA GLN A 65 13.12 -11.81 6.19
C GLN A 65 13.31 -11.13 4.83
N ILE A 66 13.68 -11.92 3.82
CA ILE A 66 13.92 -11.46 2.46
C ILE A 66 13.42 -12.56 1.51
N GLU A 67 12.46 -12.23 0.66
CA GLU A 67 11.98 -13.08 -0.41
C GLU A 67 12.82 -12.89 -1.69
N PRO A 68 12.81 -13.87 -2.61
CA PRO A 68 13.34 -13.68 -3.96
C PRO A 68 12.74 -12.44 -4.60
N LEU A 69 13.55 -11.68 -5.37
CA LEU A 69 13.17 -10.44 -6.04
C LEU A 69 12.91 -9.22 -5.14
N ASP A 70 12.92 -9.32 -3.81
CA ASP A 70 12.69 -8.15 -2.92
C ASP A 70 13.73 -7.04 -3.11
N ARG A 71 14.96 -7.40 -3.45
CA ARG A 71 16.05 -6.44 -3.69
C ARG A 71 16.09 -5.91 -5.12
N GLU A 72 15.37 -6.55 -6.03
CA GLU A 72 15.39 -6.27 -7.47
C GLU A 72 14.15 -5.47 -7.89
N LEU A 73 12.99 -5.80 -7.33
CA LEU A 73 11.73 -5.12 -7.62
C LEU A 73 11.69 -3.78 -6.91
N LYS A 74 11.69 -2.71 -7.69
CA LYS A 74 11.44 -1.36 -7.17
C LYS A 74 9.96 -1.23 -6.82
N VAL A 75 9.66 -0.67 -5.66
CA VAL A 75 8.28 -0.35 -5.28
C VAL A 75 7.68 0.60 -6.33
N PRO A 76 6.58 0.22 -6.98
CA PRO A 76 5.95 1.09 -7.98
C PRO A 76 5.42 2.34 -7.28
N ARG A 77 5.90 3.51 -7.71
CA ARG A 77 5.37 4.79 -7.23
C ARG A 77 4.12 5.12 -8.03
N PRO A 78 2.97 5.38 -7.39
CA PRO A 78 1.73 5.67 -8.09
C PRO A 78 1.84 7.02 -8.82
N GLY A 79 2.20 7.00 -10.10
CA GLY A 79 2.61 8.19 -10.85
C GLY A 79 1.55 9.29 -10.93
N LYS A 80 0.25 8.94 -10.84
CA LYS A 80 -0.86 9.91 -10.86
C LYS A 80 -1.35 10.34 -9.49
N LEU A 81 -0.91 9.69 -8.41
CA LEU A 81 -1.43 9.96 -7.07
C LEU A 81 -1.17 11.41 -6.65
N ARG A 82 0.03 11.92 -6.92
CA ARG A 82 0.37 13.32 -6.65
C ARG A 82 -0.60 14.28 -7.33
N SER A 83 -0.89 14.06 -8.62
CA SER A 83 -1.81 14.91 -9.39
C SER A 83 -3.25 14.83 -8.88
N ILE A 84 -3.70 13.65 -8.45
CA ILE A 84 -5.03 13.45 -7.87
C ILE A 84 -5.12 14.19 -6.53
N LEU A 85 -4.17 13.97 -5.62
CA LEU A 85 -4.14 14.66 -4.33
C LEU A 85 -4.06 16.17 -4.52
N GLN A 86 -3.21 16.65 -5.43
CA GLN A 86 -3.13 18.06 -5.79
C GLN A 86 -4.50 18.62 -6.19
N LEU A 87 -5.21 17.95 -7.11
CA LEU A 87 -6.54 18.36 -7.54
C LEU A 87 -7.54 18.37 -6.37
N LEU A 88 -7.54 17.34 -5.53
CA LEU A 88 -8.46 17.23 -4.41
C LEU A 88 -8.20 18.31 -3.35
N PHE A 89 -6.93 18.64 -3.09
CA PHE A 89 -6.52 19.66 -2.14
C PHE A 89 -6.84 21.06 -2.66
N GLU A 90 -6.55 21.34 -3.93
CA GLU A 90 -6.86 22.63 -4.59
C GLU A 90 -8.35 22.91 -4.72
N LYS A 91 -9.18 21.87 -4.86
CA LYS A 91 -10.64 21.98 -4.94
C LYS A 91 -11.34 21.91 -3.59
N GLU A 92 -10.59 21.78 -2.50
CA GLU A 92 -11.10 21.61 -1.13
C GLU A 92 -12.09 20.45 -0.98
N TYR A 93 -12.01 19.43 -1.85
CA TYR A 93 -12.83 18.22 -1.76
C TYR A 93 -12.32 17.25 -0.70
N LEU A 94 -11.03 17.31 -0.38
CA LEU A 94 -10.40 16.53 0.66
C LEU A 94 -9.24 17.33 1.25
N PRO A 95 -9.48 18.25 2.18
CA PRO A 95 -8.42 18.95 2.89
C PRO A 95 -7.37 18.00 3.49
N LEU A 96 -6.12 18.47 3.57
CA LEU A 96 -5.00 17.65 4.05
C LEU A 96 -5.20 17.22 5.51
N ASP A 97 -5.69 18.12 6.37
CA ASP A 97 -5.99 17.83 7.76
C ASP A 97 -7.08 16.76 7.91
N GLU A 98 -8.14 16.82 7.11
CA GLU A 98 -9.20 15.81 7.07
C GLU A 98 -8.63 14.44 6.68
N LEU A 99 -7.81 14.38 5.63
CA LEU A 99 -7.13 13.15 5.21
C LEU A 99 -6.25 12.58 6.34
N MET A 100 -5.42 13.42 6.95
CA MET A 100 -4.51 13.01 8.02
C MET A 100 -5.26 12.51 9.26
N ASN A 101 -6.33 13.20 9.65
CA ASN A 101 -7.15 12.83 10.79
C ASN A 101 -7.94 11.55 10.54
N ALA A 102 -8.54 11.40 9.35
CA ALA A 102 -9.31 10.21 8.99
C ALA A 102 -8.45 8.93 8.95
N MET A 103 -7.17 9.07 8.59
CA MET A 103 -6.22 7.97 8.55
C MET A 103 -5.40 7.80 9.84
N GLU A 104 -5.45 8.78 10.76
CA GLU A 104 -4.60 8.86 11.95
C GLU A 104 -3.09 8.81 11.63
N VAL A 105 -2.66 9.59 10.63
CA VAL A 105 -1.27 9.57 10.12
C VAL A 105 -0.63 10.95 10.07
N ASP A 106 0.71 10.98 10.10
CA ASP A 106 1.49 12.20 9.88
C ASP A 106 2.00 12.35 8.43
N ILE A 107 2.57 13.51 8.10
CA ILE A 107 3.13 13.82 6.78
C ILE A 107 4.29 12.88 6.42
N GLY A 108 5.11 12.49 7.39
CA GLY A 108 6.23 11.56 7.18
C GLY A 108 5.72 10.18 6.77
N PHE A 109 4.65 9.71 7.40
CA PHE A 109 3.96 8.49 7.01
C PHE A 109 3.41 8.58 5.59
N LEU A 110 2.70 9.66 5.23
CA LEU A 110 2.20 9.87 3.86
C LEU A 110 3.33 9.92 2.83
N THR A 111 4.44 10.55 3.16
CA THR A 111 5.64 10.63 2.32
C THR A 111 6.22 9.24 2.07
N ASN A 112 6.38 8.44 3.12
CA ASN A 112 6.88 7.07 3.03
C ASN A 112 5.92 6.15 2.25
N LEU A 113 4.61 6.28 2.48
CA LEU A 113 3.58 5.46 1.85
C LEU A 113 3.44 5.78 0.35
N THR A 114 3.43 7.05 0.00
CA THR A 114 3.11 7.52 -1.37
C THR A 114 4.34 7.78 -2.23
N GLY A 115 5.50 8.02 -1.60
CA GLY A 115 6.72 8.47 -2.27
C GLY A 115 6.65 9.92 -2.75
N ILE A 116 5.70 10.72 -2.24
CA ILE A 116 5.56 12.15 -2.54
C ILE A 116 6.35 12.94 -1.49
N GLU A 117 7.15 13.92 -1.93
CA GLU A 117 8.00 14.75 -1.08
C GLU A 117 7.20 15.48 0.04
N GLU A 118 7.79 15.61 1.23
CA GLU A 118 7.16 16.32 2.36
C GLU A 118 6.73 17.75 2.01
N ASP A 119 7.53 18.45 1.18
CA ASP A 119 7.28 19.82 0.76
C ASP A 119 5.94 19.98 0.03
N PHE A 120 5.50 18.94 -0.67
CA PHE A 120 4.18 18.90 -1.29
C PHE A 120 3.07 19.00 -0.23
N PHE A 121 3.14 18.19 0.82
CA PHE A 121 2.12 18.20 1.88
C PHE A 121 2.20 19.45 2.75
N LYS A 122 3.41 19.90 3.11
CA LYS A 122 3.63 21.13 3.89
C LYS A 122 3.04 22.37 3.20
N HIS A 123 3.10 22.44 1.87
CA HIS A 123 2.48 23.51 1.10
C HIS A 123 0.98 23.66 1.42
N TYR A 124 0.23 22.56 1.42
CA TYR A 124 -1.21 22.57 1.69
C TYR A 124 -1.55 22.72 3.17
N GLN A 125 -0.68 22.22 4.08
CA GLN A 125 -0.83 22.46 5.51
C GLN A 125 -0.75 23.96 5.85
N LEU A 126 0.18 24.69 5.25
CA LEU A 126 0.34 26.13 5.45
C LEU A 126 -0.81 26.93 4.85
N GLN A 127 -1.39 26.49 3.73
CA GLN A 127 -2.56 27.15 3.13
C GLN A 127 -3.79 27.04 4.04
N GLN A 128 -4.06 25.86 4.60
CA GLN A 128 -5.17 25.66 5.53
C GLN A 128 -4.99 26.47 6.81
N ALA A 129 -3.78 26.50 7.39
CA ALA A 129 -3.49 27.32 8.57
C ALA A 129 -3.70 28.84 8.33
N ARG A 130 -3.51 29.32 7.09
CA ARG A 130 -3.78 30.72 6.71
C ARG A 130 -5.27 31.00 6.51
N THR A 131 -6.07 29.99 6.16
CA THR A 131 -7.54 30.12 6.07
C THR A 131 -8.16 30.40 7.45
N PHE A 132 -7.61 29.81 8.52
CA PHE A 132 -8.00 30.08 9.91
C PHE A 132 -7.45 31.40 10.49
N SER A 133 -7.53 32.51 9.74
CA SER A 133 -6.89 33.78 10.12
C SER A 133 -7.90 34.92 10.34
N ILE A 134 -7.78 35.54 11.52
CA ILE A 134 -8.39 36.78 12.04
C ILE A 134 -9.92 36.84 12.04
N LYS A 135 -10.62 36.35 11.01
CA LYS A 135 -12.09 36.35 10.96
C LYS A 135 -12.75 35.39 11.94
N ASP A 136 -12.04 34.35 12.36
CA ASP A 136 -12.52 33.36 13.35
C ASP A 136 -12.27 33.80 14.80
N LEU A 137 -11.48 34.85 15.00
CA LEU A 137 -11.30 35.50 16.28
C LEU A 137 -12.38 36.57 16.43
N ASP A 138 -13.61 36.12 16.69
CA ASP A 138 -14.71 37.00 17.08
C ASP A 138 -14.42 37.51 18.51
N PHE A 139 -13.46 38.42 18.64
CA PHE A 139 -13.25 39.16 19.86
C PHE A 139 -14.50 40.01 20.08
N LYS A 140 -15.38 39.55 20.98
CA LYS A 140 -16.35 40.43 21.63
C LYS A 140 -15.58 41.53 22.34
N VAL A 141 -15.41 42.65 21.65
CA VAL A 141 -14.98 43.90 22.24
C VAL A 141 -16.19 44.48 22.97
N ILE A 142 -16.06 44.44 24.31
CA ILE A 142 -16.85 45.06 25.37
C ILE A 142 -18.14 44.32 25.76
#